data_AF-A0A847E301-F1
#
_entry.id   AF-A0A847E301-F1
#
_cell.length_a   1.000
_cell.length_b   1.000
_cell.length_c   1.000
_cell.angle_alpha   90.00
_cell.angle_beta   90.00
_cell.angle_gamma   90.00
#
_symmetry.space_group_name_H-M   'P 1'
#
loop_
_entity.id
_entity.type
_entity.pdbx_description
1 polymer ?
#
loop_
_entity_poly.entity_id
_entity_poly.type
_entity_poly.pdbx_seq_one_letter_code
_entity_poly.pdbx_strand_id
1 'polypeptide(L)'
;MIKMEIIELLNKMIPMLLIFTVSLSSIRITYLFLNKEKIVFYKEILNLVFMIYILILFYIISAQEVFVGPNETYNLVPFKEIFRYQIGSTSFLKNTVGNILLFVPFGLFLSYYLGRAKLYIIFFLTLISSFTIELSQRLVMGRIFDVDDIILNVFGGILGYILFLIFKNISKIIPKIFKKNWFYNLLIILLLTCIGWLLWQFGIFTVFHE
;
A
#
# COMPACT_ATOMS: atom_id res chain seq x y z
N MET A 1 16.57 12.01 13.94
CA MET A 1 15.16 12.30 14.26
C MET A 1 14.20 11.43 13.43
N ILE A 2 14.13 11.58 12.11
CA ILE A 2 13.25 10.77 11.21
C ILE A 2 13.42 9.25 11.37
N LYS A 3 14.68 8.76 11.48
CA LYS A 3 14.95 7.32 11.69
C LYS A 3 14.31 6.78 12.97
N MET A 4 14.31 7.57 14.06
CA MET A 4 13.73 7.16 15.34
C MET A 4 12.21 7.14 15.30
N GLU A 5 11.58 8.16 14.69
CA GLU A 5 10.13 8.19 14.48
C GLU A 5 9.65 7.01 13.64
N ILE A 6 10.38 6.67 12.57
CA ILE A 6 10.06 5.51 11.72
C ILE A 6 10.19 4.20 12.51
N ILE A 7 11.25 4.04 13.32
CA ILE A 7 11.44 2.85 14.16
C ILE A 7 10.32 2.72 15.20
N GLU A 8 9.95 3.81 15.86
CA GLU A 8 8.86 3.82 16.83
C GLU A 8 7.52 3.45 16.18
N LEU A 9 7.26 4.01 15.00
CA LEU A 9 6.07 3.74 14.22
C LEU A 9 6.01 2.27 13.77
N LEU A 10 7.13 1.72 13.28
CA LEU A 10 7.26 0.30 12.96
C LEU A 10 7.03 -0.59 14.19
N ASN A 11 7.61 -0.25 15.34
CA ASN A 11 7.44 -1.01 16.57
C ASN A 11 5.98 -1.08 17.02
N LYS A 12 5.22 0.00 16.85
CA LYS A 12 3.75 0.02 17.10
C LYS A 12 2.98 -0.88 16.14
N MET A 13 3.47 -1.07 14.92
CA MET A 13 2.82 -1.86 13.88
C MET A 13 3.15 -3.36 13.96
N ILE A 14 4.34 -3.73 14.44
CA ILE A 14 4.82 -5.12 14.46
C ILE A 14 3.79 -6.10 15.04
N PRO A 15 3.16 -5.85 16.21
CA PRO A 15 2.18 -6.78 16.77
C PRO A 15 0.98 -7.00 15.85
N MET A 16 0.43 -5.92 15.29
CA MET A 16 -0.70 -5.99 14.35
C MET A 16 -0.29 -6.74 13.08
N LEU A 17 0.85 -6.39 12.48
CA LEU A 17 1.35 -7.04 11.28
C LEU A 17 1.56 -8.53 11.52
N LEU A 18 2.20 -8.93 12.62
CA LEU A 18 2.40 -10.34 12.97
C LEU A 18 1.08 -11.10 13.10
N ILE A 19 0.12 -10.58 13.88
CA ILE A 19 -1.15 -11.27 14.13
C ILE A 19 -1.94 -11.45 12.82
N PHE A 20 -2.11 -10.38 12.04
CA PHE A 20 -2.88 -10.46 10.80
C PHE A 20 -2.17 -11.27 9.72
N THR A 21 -0.87 -11.14 9.57
CA THR A 21 -0.13 -11.93 8.57
C THR A 21 -0.14 -13.41 8.91
N VAL A 22 0.10 -13.80 10.16
CA VAL A 22 0.09 -15.21 10.58
C VAL A 22 -1.30 -15.81 10.45
N SER A 23 -2.34 -15.11 10.90
CA SER A 23 -3.72 -15.60 10.82
C SER A 23 -4.22 -15.76 9.39
N LEU A 24 -4.01 -14.78 8.51
CA LEU A 24 -4.43 -14.87 7.11
C LEU A 24 -3.60 -15.90 6.34
N SER A 25 -2.31 -16.02 6.64
CA SER A 25 -1.44 -17.05 6.04
C SER A 25 -1.87 -18.45 6.46
N SER A 26 -2.20 -18.67 7.73
CA SER A 26 -2.62 -20.00 8.22
C SER A 26 -3.95 -20.43 7.57
N ILE A 27 -4.91 -19.51 7.44
CA ILE A 27 -6.17 -19.75 6.71
C ILE A 27 -5.87 -20.09 5.25
N ARG A 28 -5.02 -19.29 4.57
CA ARG A 28 -4.67 -19.52 3.16
C ARG A 28 -3.99 -20.86 2.94
N ILE A 29 -3.02 -21.21 3.78
CA ILE A 29 -2.30 -22.48 3.73
C ILE A 29 -3.28 -23.64 3.92
N THR A 30 -4.16 -23.54 4.93
CA THR A 30 -5.21 -24.55 5.19
C THR A 30 -6.13 -24.73 3.99
N TYR A 31 -6.59 -23.62 3.39
CA TYR A 31 -7.39 -23.65 2.17
C TYR A 31 -6.68 -24.37 1.02
N LEU A 32 -5.39 -24.12 0.80
CA LEU A 32 -4.61 -24.77 -0.26
C LEU A 32 -4.49 -26.27 -0.03
N PHE A 33 -4.25 -26.71 1.21
CA PHE A 33 -4.19 -28.12 1.57
C PHE A 33 -5.52 -28.84 1.41
N LEU A 34 -6.62 -28.25 1.92
CA LEU A 34 -7.95 -28.86 1.87
C LEU A 34 -8.46 -29.00 0.43
N ASN A 35 -8.16 -28.03 -0.44
CA ASN A 35 -8.62 -28.04 -1.84
C ASN A 35 -7.59 -28.66 -2.80
N LYS A 36 -6.43 -29.12 -2.31
CA LYS A 36 -5.33 -29.70 -3.11
C LYS A 36 -4.87 -28.76 -4.25
N GLU A 37 -4.93 -27.46 -3.99
CA GLU A 37 -4.54 -26.43 -4.95
C GLU A 37 -3.02 -26.39 -5.11
N LYS A 38 -2.55 -26.11 -6.33
CA LYS A 38 -1.10 -26.02 -6.59
C LYS A 38 -0.53 -24.74 -5.99
N ILE A 39 0.48 -24.87 -5.14
CA ILE A 39 1.21 -23.73 -4.58
C ILE A 39 2.08 -23.10 -5.67
N VAL A 40 1.78 -21.85 -6.04
CA VAL A 40 2.62 -21.05 -6.93
C VAL A 40 3.34 -20.01 -6.08
N PHE A 41 4.58 -20.33 -5.69
CA PHE A 41 5.35 -19.58 -4.69
C PHE A 41 5.34 -18.05 -4.91
N TYR A 42 5.66 -17.58 -6.12
CA TYR A 42 5.70 -16.14 -6.36
C TYR A 42 4.35 -15.44 -6.14
N LYS A 43 3.23 -16.13 -6.43
CA LYS A 43 1.89 -15.58 -6.21
C LYS A 43 1.56 -15.48 -4.73
N GLU A 44 1.91 -16.51 -3.95
CA GLU A 44 1.67 -16.49 -2.51
C GLU A 44 2.52 -15.39 -1.83
N ILE A 45 3.77 -15.17 -2.27
CA ILE A 45 4.57 -14.03 -1.79
C ILE A 45 3.96 -12.69 -2.21
N LEU A 46 3.50 -12.52 -3.46
CA LEU A 46 2.83 -11.29 -3.88
C LEU A 46 1.54 -11.03 -3.07
N ASN A 47 0.76 -12.07 -2.76
CA ASN A 47 -0.42 -11.96 -1.90
C ASN A 47 -0.02 -11.49 -0.49
N LEU A 48 1.04 -12.07 0.08
CA LEU A 48 1.55 -11.67 1.41
C LEU A 48 2.03 -10.22 1.42
N VAL A 49 2.81 -9.82 0.43
CA VAL A 49 3.27 -8.44 0.28
C VAL A 49 2.09 -7.48 0.16
N PHE A 50 1.07 -7.84 -0.63
CA PHE A 50 -0.13 -7.04 -0.76
C PHE A 50 -0.89 -6.91 0.56
N MET A 51 -1.07 -7.99 1.32
CA MET A 51 -1.72 -7.95 2.63
C MET A 51 -0.96 -7.07 3.63
N ILE A 52 0.37 -7.25 3.72
CA ILE A 52 1.23 -6.42 4.59
C ILE A 52 1.13 -4.95 4.18
N TYR A 53 1.21 -4.67 2.88
CA TYR A 53 1.06 -3.33 2.33
C TYR A 53 -0.27 -2.70 2.71
N ILE A 54 -1.40 -3.42 2.60
CA ILE A 54 -2.72 -2.88 2.97
C ILE A 54 -2.76 -2.53 4.46
N LEU A 55 -2.23 -3.38 5.33
CA LEU A 55 -2.17 -3.10 6.77
C LEU A 55 -1.31 -1.86 7.07
N ILE A 56 -0.18 -1.72 6.38
CA ILE A 56 0.70 -0.55 6.50
C ILE A 56 -0.01 0.72 5.98
N LEU A 57 -0.67 0.64 4.82
CA LEU A 57 -1.42 1.72 4.22
C LEU A 57 -2.47 2.26 5.18
N PHE A 58 -3.30 1.37 5.74
CA PHE A 58 -4.33 1.75 6.71
C PHE A 58 -3.72 2.39 7.95
N TYR A 59 -2.64 1.83 8.49
CA TYR A 59 -1.99 2.41 9.65
C TYR A 59 -1.43 3.80 9.37
N ILE A 60 -0.68 3.98 8.27
CA ILE A 60 -0.05 5.26 7.94
C ILE A 60 -1.10 6.34 7.73
N ILE A 61 -2.15 6.06 6.96
CA ILE A 61 -3.21 7.05 6.71
C ILE A 61 -3.95 7.36 8.02
N SER A 62 -4.24 6.34 8.83
CA SER A 62 -4.84 6.52 10.16
C SER A 62 -3.94 7.29 11.13
N ALA A 63 -2.62 7.29 10.94
CA ALA A 63 -1.69 8.02 11.81
C ALA A 63 -1.58 9.52 11.47
N GLN A 64 -1.99 9.98 10.27
CA GLN A 64 -1.82 11.37 9.82
C GLN A 64 -2.61 12.41 10.64
N GLU A 65 -1.98 13.07 11.59
CA GLU A 65 -2.64 14.11 12.40
C GLU A 65 -3.01 15.34 11.58
N VAL A 66 -4.31 15.56 11.38
CA VAL A 66 -4.83 16.82 10.83
C VAL A 66 -5.36 17.66 12.00
N PHE A 67 -4.50 18.50 12.56
CA PHE A 67 -4.93 19.54 13.50
C PHE A 67 -5.42 20.76 12.71
N VAL A 68 -6.74 20.94 12.62
CA VAL A 68 -7.34 22.25 12.34
C VAL A 68 -8.26 22.57 13.52
N GLY A 69 -8.39 23.86 13.83
CA GLY A 69 -9.01 24.36 15.05
C GLY A 69 -10.42 23.79 15.33
N PRO A 70 -10.90 23.91 16.58
CA PRO A 70 -11.99 23.11 17.16
C PRO A 70 -13.35 23.15 16.44
N ASN A 71 -13.52 23.97 15.40
CA ASN A 71 -14.78 24.21 14.70
C ASN A 71 -14.83 23.70 13.25
N GLU A 72 -13.73 23.23 12.64
CA GLU A 72 -13.77 22.65 11.29
C GLU A 72 -13.96 21.14 11.37
N THR A 73 -15.06 20.65 10.82
CA THR A 73 -15.45 19.22 10.89
C THR A 73 -15.41 18.52 9.53
N TYR A 74 -15.52 19.28 8.44
CA TYR A 74 -15.50 18.78 7.06
C TYR A 74 -14.78 19.80 6.16
N ASN A 75 -13.83 19.33 5.35
CA ASN A 75 -13.35 20.06 4.18
C ASN A 75 -13.98 19.48 2.92
N LEU A 76 -15.07 20.11 2.46
CA LEU A 76 -15.77 19.71 1.24
C LEU A 76 -15.41 20.58 0.03
N VAL A 77 -14.52 21.56 0.21
CA VAL A 77 -14.08 22.45 -0.86
C VAL A 77 -12.89 21.79 -1.56
N PRO A 78 -13.06 21.32 -2.80
CA PRO A 78 -11.98 20.66 -3.51
C PRO A 78 -10.83 21.64 -3.78
N PHE A 79 -9.62 21.12 -3.69
CA PHE A 79 -8.32 21.76 -3.81
C PHE A 79 -7.97 22.77 -2.71
N LYS A 80 -8.77 22.91 -1.65
CA LYS A 80 -8.51 23.86 -0.55
C LYS A 80 -7.19 23.56 0.13
N GLU A 81 -6.96 22.31 0.55
CA GLU A 81 -5.74 21.92 1.26
C GLU A 81 -4.57 21.78 0.31
N ILE A 82 -4.80 21.34 -0.93
CA ILE A 82 -3.75 21.27 -1.97
C ILE A 82 -3.11 22.65 -2.22
N PHE A 83 -3.91 23.72 -2.29
CA PHE A 83 -3.41 25.08 -2.49
C PHE A 83 -3.07 25.83 -1.20
N ARG A 84 -3.44 25.29 -0.03
CA ARG A 84 -3.08 25.87 1.27
C ARG A 84 -1.59 25.77 1.55
N TYR A 85 -0.96 24.69 1.12
CA TYR A 85 0.48 24.49 1.31
C TYR A 85 1.27 25.13 0.17
N GLN A 86 2.41 25.74 0.52
CA GLN A 86 3.35 26.19 -0.50
C GLN A 86 3.89 24.99 -1.28
N ILE A 87 3.86 25.08 -2.61
CA ILE A 87 4.40 24.05 -3.50
C ILE A 87 5.86 23.80 -3.14
N GLY A 88 6.21 22.52 -2.91
CA GLY A 88 7.56 22.10 -2.54
C GLY A 88 7.86 22.14 -1.03
N SER A 89 6.93 22.64 -0.20
CA SER A 89 7.06 22.53 1.26
C SER A 89 6.99 21.07 1.73
N THR A 90 7.57 20.78 2.89
CA THR A 90 7.52 19.44 3.50
C THR A 90 6.07 18.99 3.76
N SER A 91 5.19 19.90 4.16
CA SER A 91 3.76 19.63 4.36
C SER A 91 3.04 19.32 3.05
N PHE A 92 3.32 20.08 1.97
CA PHE A 92 2.80 19.77 0.64
C PHE A 92 3.25 18.40 0.16
N LEU A 93 4.54 18.06 0.32
CA LEU A 93 5.06 16.76 -0.07
C LEU A 93 4.42 15.62 0.74
N LYS A 94 4.26 15.80 2.05
CA LYS A 94 3.64 14.77 2.91
C LYS A 94 2.15 14.57 2.60
N ASN A 95 1.38 15.64 2.51
CA ASN A 95 -0.08 15.55 2.35
C ASN A 95 -0.46 15.27 0.89
N THR A 96 0.12 16.00 -0.07
CA THR A 96 -0.26 15.85 -1.48
C THR A 96 0.45 14.68 -2.15
N VAL A 97 1.79 14.70 -2.16
CA VAL A 97 2.56 13.67 -2.87
C VAL A 97 2.52 12.34 -2.11
N GLY A 98 2.54 12.37 -0.78
CA GLY A 98 2.43 11.18 0.06
C GLY A 98 1.14 10.41 -0.19
N ASN A 99 -0.02 11.06 -0.18
CA ASN A 99 -1.31 10.41 -0.40
C ASN A 99 -1.42 9.79 -1.80
N ILE A 100 -0.95 10.50 -2.83
CA ILE A 100 -0.84 9.94 -4.19
C ILE A 100 0.04 8.68 -4.20
N LEU A 101 1.28 8.77 -3.68
CA LEU A 101 2.24 7.67 -3.71
C LEU A 101 1.78 6.46 -2.91
N LEU A 102 1.07 6.67 -1.79
CA LEU A 102 0.50 5.61 -0.99
C LEU A 102 -0.53 4.79 -1.76
N PHE A 103 -1.30 5.41 -2.66
CA PHE A 103 -2.33 4.73 -3.46
C PHE A 103 -1.86 4.20 -4.82
N VAL A 104 -0.65 4.56 -5.27
CA VAL A 104 -0.06 3.99 -6.51
C VAL A 104 0.06 2.46 -6.44
N PRO A 105 0.65 1.84 -5.39
CA PRO A 105 0.69 0.39 -5.29
C PRO A 105 -0.71 -0.23 -5.19
N PHE A 106 -1.65 0.43 -4.52
CA PHE A 106 -3.05 -0.02 -4.42
C PHE A 106 -3.68 -0.18 -5.81
N GLY A 107 -3.59 0.86 -6.65
CA GLY A 107 -4.07 0.82 -8.03
C GLY A 107 -3.39 -0.26 -8.88
N LEU A 108 -2.08 -0.44 -8.70
CA LEU A 108 -1.31 -1.47 -9.41
C LEU A 108 -1.77 -2.88 -9.01
N PHE A 109 -1.92 -3.16 -7.72
CA PHE A 109 -2.37 -4.46 -7.23
C PHE A 109 -3.81 -4.76 -7.63
N LEU A 110 -4.72 -3.79 -7.52
CA LEU A 110 -6.09 -3.94 -8.04
C LEU A 110 -6.08 -4.34 -9.52
N SER A 111 -5.26 -3.67 -10.32
CA SER A 111 -5.15 -3.94 -11.75
C SER A 111 -4.56 -5.32 -12.04
N TYR A 112 -3.58 -5.75 -11.23
CA TYR A 112 -2.97 -7.08 -11.32
C TYR A 112 -3.97 -8.20 -10.99
N TYR A 113 -4.68 -8.10 -9.87
CA TYR A 113 -5.61 -9.14 -9.43
C TYR A 113 -6.90 -9.19 -10.25
N LEU A 114 -7.41 -8.04 -10.70
CA LEU A 114 -8.58 -7.98 -11.56
C LEU A 114 -8.24 -8.28 -13.03
N GLY A 115 -6.97 -8.15 -13.42
CA GLY A 115 -6.37 -8.56 -14.71
C GLY A 115 -6.80 -7.77 -15.95
N ARG A 116 -8.11 -7.56 -16.15
CA ARG A 116 -8.73 -6.82 -17.27
C ARG A 116 -9.67 -5.71 -16.80
N ALA A 117 -9.54 -5.27 -15.55
CA ALA A 117 -10.31 -4.15 -15.05
C ALA A 117 -10.16 -2.94 -15.98
N LYS A 118 -11.31 -2.35 -16.35
CA LYS A 118 -11.35 -1.07 -17.06
C LYS A 118 -11.05 0.05 -16.06
N LEU A 119 -10.58 1.19 -16.57
CA LEU A 119 -10.23 2.35 -15.74
C LEU A 119 -11.33 2.74 -14.74
N TYR A 120 -12.61 2.70 -15.14
CA TYR A 120 -13.71 3.03 -14.24
C TYR A 120 -13.82 2.10 -13.03
N ILE A 121 -13.45 0.82 -13.16
CA ILE A 121 -13.47 -0.12 -12.03
C ILE A 121 -12.40 0.28 -11.01
N ILE A 122 -11.19 0.61 -11.49
CA ILE A 122 -10.11 1.08 -10.62
C ILE A 122 -10.51 2.41 -9.95
N PHE A 123 -11.10 3.33 -10.72
CA PHE A 123 -11.63 4.58 -10.20
C PHE A 123 -12.63 4.35 -9.05
N PHE A 124 -13.68 3.55 -9.28
CA PHE A 124 -14.71 3.31 -8.27
C PHE A 124 -14.18 2.57 -7.04
N LEU A 125 -13.32 1.56 -7.22
CA LEU A 125 -12.74 0.84 -6.09
C LEU A 125 -11.85 1.77 -5.26
N THR A 126 -11.03 2.60 -5.91
CA THR A 126 -10.18 3.57 -5.21
C THR A 126 -11.01 4.64 -4.51
N LEU A 127 -12.07 5.13 -5.17
CA LEU A 127 -13.01 6.10 -4.60
C LEU A 127 -13.68 5.54 -3.34
N ILE A 128 -14.23 4.32 -3.42
CA ILE A 128 -14.89 3.66 -2.29
C ILE A 128 -13.88 3.46 -1.15
N SER A 129 -12.70 2.91 -1.44
CA SER A 129 -11.67 2.70 -0.43
C SER A 129 -11.24 4.00 0.24
N SER A 130 -10.95 5.06 -0.53
CA SER A 130 -10.55 6.34 0.04
C SER A 130 -11.68 7.01 0.83
N PHE A 131 -12.92 6.95 0.32
CA PHE A 131 -14.08 7.47 1.05
C PHE A 131 -14.30 6.75 2.38
N THR A 132 -14.16 5.41 2.40
CA THR A 132 -14.25 4.63 3.64
C THR A 132 -13.15 5.02 4.63
N ILE A 133 -11.93 5.29 4.16
CA ILE A 133 -10.83 5.74 5.02
C ILE A 133 -11.17 7.08 5.68
N GLU A 134 -11.49 8.11 4.88
CA GLU A 134 -11.87 9.44 5.39
C GLU A 134 -13.05 9.37 6.36
N LEU A 135 -14.09 8.60 5.99
CA LEU A 135 -15.26 8.41 6.83
C LEU A 135 -14.89 7.73 8.15
N SER A 136 -14.02 6.72 8.13
CA SER A 136 -13.59 6.02 9.35
C SER A 136 -12.78 6.91 10.27
N GLN A 137 -11.86 7.73 9.74
CA GLN A 137 -11.07 8.69 10.52
C GLN A 137 -11.98 9.76 11.14
N ARG A 138 -12.98 10.23 10.39
CA ARG A 138 -13.98 11.17 10.90
C ARG A 138 -14.78 10.58 12.06
N LEU A 139 -15.34 9.39 11.89
CA LEU A 139 -16.23 8.78 12.87
C LEU A 139 -15.51 8.25 14.11
N VAL A 140 -14.32 7.67 13.94
CA VAL A 140 -13.59 6.98 15.03
C VAL A 140 -12.57 7.89 15.69
N MET A 141 -11.88 8.73 14.92
CA MET A 141 -10.76 9.54 15.40
C MET A 141 -11.12 11.03 15.54
N GLY A 142 -12.35 11.41 15.16
CA GLY A 142 -12.82 12.79 15.22
C GLY A 142 -12.10 13.73 14.26
N ARG A 143 -11.39 13.20 13.25
CA ARG A 143 -10.62 14.00 12.28
C ARG A 143 -11.53 14.74 11.30
N ILE A 144 -10.93 15.61 10.50
CA ILE A 144 -11.60 16.34 9.43
C ILE A 144 -11.72 15.41 8.24
N PHE A 145 -12.93 15.28 7.71
CA PHE A 145 -13.14 14.61 6.44
C PHE A 145 -12.64 15.50 5.32
N ASP A 146 -11.63 15.06 4.56
CA ASP A 146 -11.03 15.87 3.49
C ASP A 146 -11.30 15.29 2.09
N VAL A 147 -12.01 16.07 1.27
CA VAL A 147 -12.26 15.71 -0.14
C VAL A 147 -10.97 15.71 -0.96
N ASP A 148 -9.96 16.51 -0.59
CA ASP A 148 -8.69 16.57 -1.32
C ASP A 148 -7.94 15.24 -1.20
N ASP A 149 -7.95 14.61 -0.04
CA ASP A 149 -7.32 13.31 0.18
C ASP A 149 -7.99 12.23 -0.67
N ILE A 150 -9.31 12.27 -0.82
CA ILE A 150 -10.03 11.37 -1.75
C ILE A 150 -9.58 11.58 -3.19
N ILE A 151 -9.48 12.84 -3.63
CA ILE A 151 -9.05 13.17 -5.00
C ILE A 151 -7.61 12.67 -5.24
N LEU A 152 -6.70 12.91 -4.30
CA LEU A 152 -5.30 12.51 -4.38
C LEU A 152 -5.13 10.99 -4.41
N ASN A 153 -5.88 10.28 -3.56
CA ASN A 153 -5.86 8.82 -3.50
C ASN A 153 -6.42 8.21 -4.80
N VAL A 154 -7.51 8.74 -5.34
CA VAL A 154 -8.06 8.34 -6.65
C VAL A 154 -7.03 8.58 -7.75
N PHE A 155 -6.34 9.71 -7.74
CA PHE A 155 -5.27 10.00 -8.71
C PHE A 155 -4.11 9.00 -8.59
N GLY A 156 -3.68 8.68 -7.37
CA GLY A 156 -2.70 7.63 -7.08
C GLY A 156 -3.12 6.26 -7.63
N GLY A 157 -4.39 5.86 -7.41
CA GLY A 157 -4.93 4.60 -7.93
C GLY A 157 -4.92 4.54 -9.46
N ILE A 158 -5.24 5.65 -10.14
CA ILE A 158 -5.16 5.75 -11.60
C ILE A 158 -3.71 5.64 -12.09
N LEU A 159 -2.76 6.31 -11.43
CA LEU A 159 -1.34 6.18 -11.76
C LEU A 159 -0.84 4.73 -11.59
N GLY A 160 -1.29 4.04 -10.53
CA GLY A 160 -1.04 2.61 -10.34
C GLY A 160 -1.55 1.74 -11.49
N TYR A 161 -2.76 2.03 -11.99
CA TYR A 161 -3.31 1.37 -13.18
C TYR A 161 -2.48 1.63 -14.44
N ILE A 162 -2.04 2.88 -14.65
CA ILE A 162 -1.19 3.24 -15.79
C ILE A 162 0.15 2.48 -15.71
N LEU A 163 0.77 2.41 -14.54
CA LEU A 163 1.99 1.61 -14.33
C LEU A 163 1.77 0.13 -14.65
N PHE A 164 0.63 -0.43 -14.23
CA PHE A 164 0.28 -1.81 -14.60
C PHE A 164 0.16 -1.99 -16.12
N LEU A 165 -0.46 -1.04 -16.84
CA LEU A 165 -0.54 -1.10 -18.31
C LEU A 165 0.85 -1.05 -18.97
N ILE A 166 1.75 -0.22 -18.44
CA ILE A 166 3.15 -0.14 -18.90
C ILE A 166 3.83 -1.51 -18.69
N PHE A 167 3.75 -2.10 -17.50
CA PHE A 167 4.33 -3.42 -17.23
C PHE A 167 3.72 -4.52 -18.10
N LYS A 168 2.41 -4.47 -18.34
CA LYS A 168 1.72 -5.41 -19.23
C LYS A 168 2.19 -5.29 -20.67
N ASN A 169 2.47 -4.08 -21.16
CA ASN A 169 3.02 -3.86 -22.49
C ASN A 169 4.47 -4.31 -22.61
N ILE A 170 5.32 -4.00 -21.61
CA ILE A 170 6.71 -4.49 -21.56
C ILE A 170 6.72 -6.03 -21.55
N SER A 171 5.81 -6.65 -20.80
CA SER A 171 5.66 -8.10 -20.77
C SER A 171 5.37 -8.71 -22.14
N LYS A 172 4.79 -7.99 -23.10
CA LYS A 172 4.59 -8.51 -24.47
C LYS A 172 5.92 -8.75 -25.20
N ILE A 173 6.91 -7.89 -24.96
CA ILE A 173 8.24 -7.93 -25.58
C ILE A 173 9.08 -9.08 -25.02
N ILE A 174 8.87 -9.44 -23.76
CA ILE A 174 9.63 -10.48 -23.08
C ILE A 174 9.43 -11.87 -23.74
N PRO A 175 10.50 -12.65 -23.99
CA PRO A 175 10.41 -14.02 -24.49
C PRO A 175 9.52 -14.95 -23.64
N LYS A 176 8.88 -15.96 -24.27
CA LYS A 176 7.96 -16.90 -23.59
C LYS A 176 8.61 -17.66 -22.43
N ILE A 177 9.93 -17.89 -22.47
CA ILE A 177 10.66 -18.62 -21.44
C ILE A 177 10.64 -17.89 -20.09
N PHE A 178 10.72 -16.56 -20.11
CA PHE A 178 10.69 -15.72 -18.90
C PHE A 178 9.27 -15.48 -18.36
N LYS A 179 8.23 -15.99 -19.03
CA LYS A 179 6.83 -15.90 -18.55
C LYS A 179 6.38 -17.15 -17.80
N LYS A 180 7.29 -18.10 -17.56
CA LYS A 180 7.00 -19.33 -16.82
C LYS A 180 7.08 -19.08 -15.32
N ASN A 181 6.25 -19.79 -14.54
CA ASN A 181 6.19 -19.64 -13.08
C ASN A 181 7.56 -19.82 -12.40
N TRP A 182 8.40 -20.74 -12.91
CA TRP A 182 9.74 -20.97 -12.36
C TRP A 182 10.63 -19.73 -12.40
N PHE A 183 10.50 -18.90 -13.45
CA PHE A 183 11.31 -17.69 -13.61
C PHE A 183 10.88 -16.61 -12.61
N TYR A 184 9.57 -16.42 -12.43
CA TYR A 184 9.05 -15.51 -11.40
C TYR A 184 9.39 -15.99 -9.98
N ASN A 185 9.37 -17.30 -9.73
CA ASN A 185 9.83 -17.85 -8.46
C ASN A 185 11.30 -17.53 -8.21
N LEU A 186 12.17 -17.73 -9.21
CA LEU A 186 13.59 -17.40 -9.11
C LEU A 186 13.81 -15.91 -8.84
N LEU A 187 13.12 -15.04 -9.56
CA LEU A 187 13.20 -13.59 -9.36
C LEU A 187 12.80 -13.17 -7.94
N ILE A 188 11.69 -13.72 -7.42
CA ILE A 188 11.24 -13.40 -6.05
C ILE A 188 12.23 -13.93 -5.01
N ILE A 189 12.81 -15.13 -5.20
CA ILE A 189 13.83 -15.65 -4.28
C ILE A 189 15.05 -14.73 -4.26
N LEU A 190 15.55 -14.30 -5.43
CA LEU A 190 16.67 -13.36 -5.53
C LEU A 190 16.35 -12.00 -4.89
N LEU A 191 15.12 -11.52 -5.06
CA LEU A 191 14.67 -10.27 -4.43
C LEU A 191 14.65 -10.39 -2.90
N LEU A 192 14.10 -11.48 -2.37
CA LEU A 192 14.02 -11.71 -0.91
C LEU A 192 15.40 -11.87 -0.28
N THR A 193 16.33 -12.58 -0.94
CA THR A 193 17.71 -12.70 -0.44
C THR A 193 18.44 -11.37 -0.47
N CYS A 194 18.27 -10.57 -1.53
CA CYS A 194 18.82 -9.22 -1.62
C CYS A 194 18.28 -8.31 -0.51
N ILE A 195 16.95 -8.33 -0.28
CA ILE A 195 16.33 -7.57 0.82
C ILE A 195 16.87 -8.05 2.16
N GLY A 196 16.93 -9.35 2.42
CA GLY A 196 17.48 -9.90 3.67
C GLY A 196 18.92 -9.46 3.92
N TRP A 197 19.76 -9.49 2.88
CA TRP A 197 21.13 -9.00 2.96
C TRP A 197 21.21 -7.51 3.25
N LEU A 198 20.40 -6.67 2.60
CA LEU A 198 20.33 -5.24 2.90
C LEU A 198 19.88 -4.97 4.34
N LEU A 199 18.82 -5.63 4.82
CA LEU A 199 18.33 -5.48 6.19
C LEU A 199 19.40 -5.85 7.22
N TRP A 200 20.20 -6.87 6.94
CA TRP A 200 21.34 -7.24 7.78
C TRP A 200 22.42 -6.15 7.81
N GLN A 201 22.80 -5.58 6.67
CA GLN A 201 23.75 -4.46 6.60
C GLN A 201 23.32 -3.23 7.41
N PHE A 202 22.01 -2.96 7.46
CA PHE A 202 21.46 -1.84 8.23
C PHE A 202 21.26 -2.15 9.72
N GLY A 203 21.68 -3.32 10.20
CA GLY A 203 21.58 -3.68 11.62
C GLY A 203 20.15 -3.83 12.12
N ILE A 204 19.18 -4.10 11.26
CA ILE A 204 17.78 -4.21 11.69
C ILE A 204 17.57 -5.44 12.58
N PHE A 205 18.36 -6.50 12.38
CA PHE A 205 18.28 -7.73 13.17
C PHE A 205 19.07 -7.69 14.48
N THR A 206 19.89 -6.66 14.73
CA THR A 206 20.60 -6.52 16.02
C THR A 206 19.66 -6.08 17.15
N VAL A 207 18.45 -5.60 16.83
CA VAL A 207 17.38 -5.26 17.78
C VAL A 207 16.87 -6.49 18.56
N PHE A 208 17.09 -7.71 18.06
CA PHE A 208 16.73 -8.95 18.76
C PHE A 208 17.86 -9.52 19.65
N HIS A 209 18.99 -8.82 19.74
CA HIS A 209 20.17 -9.24 20.50
C HIS A 209 20.49 -8.32 21.70
N GLU A 210 19.57 -7.44 22.09
CA GLU A 210 19.55 -6.71 23.37
C GLU A 210 18.39 -7.21 24.25
#